data_AF-A0A2D7HX72-F1
#
_entry.id   AF-A0A2D7HX72-F1
#
_cell.length_a   1.000
_cell.length_b   1.000
_cell.length_c   1.000
_cell.angle_alpha   90.00
_cell.angle_beta   90.00
_cell.angle_gamma   90.00
#
_symmetry.space_group_name_H-M   'P 1'
#
loop_
_entity.id
_entity.type
_entity.pdbx_description
1 polymer ?
#
loop_
_entity_poly.entity_id
_entity_poly.type
_entity_poly.pdbx_seq_one_letter_code
_entity_poly.pdbx_strand_id
1 'polypeptide(L)'
;MGSLFPWEGKLMKTNTFHETPSGILSRLVRSGLSGLLLWSFFILSSQAWAAPVSYSVANGTVDLSVSVGGVIIGSQSTPLTNGAFTIDDAAQSLDDFEITLAPDIVMSLSATYGGYDTVTIQSATLSSDSGFVSQTVGSTGSTYTVLGSPLSVSGLWGGSNSGGPQPTVTDQPITYAVPSMTAIIGGSPVLFINSVTLNSLDGTPFGESAPLVVIASINVDSATVVPEPTTALLLGLGLLGLSAKQRRTRSSL
;
A
#
# COMPACT_ATOMS: atom_id res chain seq x y z
N MET A 1 92.83 55.22 15.03
CA MET A 1 92.69 56.33 16.00
C MET A 1 91.32 56.92 15.74
N GLY A 2 90.26 56.66 16.52
CA GLY A 2 90.17 56.60 17.98
C GLY A 2 89.70 57.96 18.50
N SER A 3 88.68 57.98 19.37
CA SER A 3 88.09 59.12 20.13
C SER A 3 87.02 59.95 19.38
N LEU A 4 85.96 60.53 19.97
CA LEU A 4 85.30 60.50 21.29
C LEU A 4 83.99 61.36 21.16
N PHE A 5 82.98 61.06 21.97
CA PHE A 5 81.65 61.71 22.18
C PHE A 5 81.68 63.22 22.55
N PRO A 6 80.58 64.03 22.47
CA PRO A 6 79.47 64.11 23.48
C PRO A 6 78.04 64.36 22.88
N TRP A 7 76.93 63.87 23.43
CA TRP A 7 76.12 64.28 24.61
C TRP A 7 75.32 65.60 24.48
N GLU A 8 73.98 65.48 24.38
CA GLU A 8 72.89 66.21 25.09
C GLU A 8 71.57 65.49 24.68
N GLY A 9 70.58 65.14 25.50
CA GLY A 9 70.20 65.58 26.83
C GLY A 9 68.75 66.12 26.81
N LYS A 10 67.70 65.28 26.77
CA LYS A 10 66.38 65.69 27.31
C LYS A 10 65.47 64.54 27.75
N LEU A 11 65.48 64.38 29.06
CA LEU A 11 64.47 63.95 30.04
C LEU A 11 63.07 63.46 29.59
N MET A 12 62.77 62.28 30.14
CA MET A 12 61.48 61.65 30.42
C MET A 12 60.32 62.57 30.81
N LYS A 13 59.12 62.18 30.37
CA LYS A 13 57.90 62.19 31.20
C LYS A 13 57.23 60.82 31.11
N THR A 14 57.24 60.11 32.23
CA THR A 14 56.42 58.93 32.52
C THR A 14 54.96 59.35 32.71
N ASN A 15 54.03 58.61 32.09
CA ASN A 15 52.69 58.45 32.64
C ASN A 15 52.32 56.96 32.55
N THR A 16 52.02 56.42 33.72
CA THR A 16 51.58 55.07 34.02
C THR A 16 50.09 54.88 33.76
N PHE A 17 49.76 53.60 33.51
CA PHE A 17 48.58 52.86 33.93
C PHE A 17 47.42 52.61 32.92
N HIS A 18 47.34 51.32 32.58
CA HIS A 18 46.19 50.40 32.67
C HIS A 18 45.19 50.25 31.52
N GLU A 19 44.83 48.96 31.36
CA GLU A 19 43.68 48.36 30.64
C GLU A 19 43.87 47.90 29.19
N THR A 20 44.04 46.58 29.03
CA THR A 20 43.42 45.81 27.95
C THR A 20 41.88 45.86 28.12
N PRO A 21 41.10 45.84 27.02
CA PRO A 21 40.60 44.54 26.59
C PRO A 21 40.52 44.35 25.06
N SER A 22 40.96 43.15 24.67
CA SER A 22 40.39 42.28 23.65
C SER A 22 39.01 42.67 23.11
N GLY A 23 38.89 42.84 21.79
CA GLY A 23 37.56 43.00 21.17
C GLY A 23 37.45 42.90 19.65
N ILE A 24 38.50 42.55 18.91
CA ILE A 24 38.44 42.50 17.42
C ILE A 24 38.22 41.08 16.87
N LEU A 25 38.19 40.05 17.73
CA LEU A 25 37.96 38.65 17.30
C LEU A 25 36.48 38.20 17.32
N SER A 26 35.52 39.07 17.68
CA SER A 26 34.11 38.66 17.85
C SER A 26 33.22 38.86 16.63
N ARG A 27 33.71 39.44 15.52
CA ARG A 27 32.87 39.74 14.34
C ARG A 27 33.01 38.79 13.15
N LEU A 28 33.80 37.72 13.25
CA LEU A 28 33.96 36.72 12.18
C LEU A 28 33.42 35.32 12.50
N VAL A 29 32.68 35.15 13.61
CA VAL A 29 32.10 33.85 14.00
C VAL A 29 30.60 33.74 13.73
N ARG A 30 29.91 34.84 13.37
CA ARG A 30 28.45 34.82 13.18
C ARG A 30 27.96 34.47 11.77
N SER A 31 28.82 34.39 10.76
CA SER A 31 28.42 34.07 9.37
C SER A 31 28.75 32.63 8.93
N GLY A 32 29.55 31.87 9.68
CA GLY A 32 29.93 30.49 9.31
C GLY A 32 28.92 29.42 9.72
N LEU A 33 28.10 29.68 10.74
CA LEU A 33 27.13 28.70 11.27
C LEU A 33 25.82 28.63 10.49
N SER A 34 25.45 29.69 9.75
CA SER A 34 24.24 29.68 8.92
C SER A 34 24.43 28.99 7.56
N GLY A 35 25.67 28.88 7.07
CA GLY A 35 25.98 28.19 5.81
C GLY A 35 26.02 26.66 5.95
N LEU A 36 26.50 26.16 7.08
CA LEU A 36 26.63 24.71 7.33
C LEU A 36 25.27 24.01 7.52
N LEU A 37 24.26 24.68 8.09
CA LEU A 37 22.91 24.12 8.23
C LEU A 37 22.13 24.05 6.90
N LEU A 38 22.43 24.91 5.93
CA LEU A 38 21.84 24.86 4.59
C LEU A 38 22.54 23.83 3.68
N TRP A 39 23.81 23.55 3.89
CA TRP A 39 24.56 22.56 3.09
C TRP A 39 24.26 21.12 3.49
N SER A 40 23.92 20.86 4.76
CA SER A 40 23.43 19.55 5.21
C SER A 40 22.07 19.16 4.65
N PHE A 41 21.28 20.13 4.14
CA PHE A 41 19.96 19.87 3.56
C PHE A 41 20.01 19.43 2.09
N PHE A 42 21.13 19.63 1.39
CA PHE A 42 21.26 19.32 -0.05
C PHE A 42 21.98 18.00 -0.37
N ILE A 43 22.58 17.33 0.62
CA ILE A 43 23.42 16.13 0.38
C ILE A 43 22.71 14.81 0.75
N LEU A 44 21.50 14.89 1.32
CA LEU A 44 20.63 13.72 1.56
C LEU A 44 19.45 13.71 0.59
N SER A 45 19.70 14.02 -0.68
CA SER A 45 18.82 13.58 -1.76
C SER A 45 18.93 12.06 -1.85
N SER A 46 18.30 11.33 -0.92
CA SER A 46 18.07 9.91 -1.09
C SER A 46 17.41 9.72 -2.44
N GLN A 47 17.90 8.77 -3.24
CA GLN A 47 17.13 8.31 -4.39
C GLN A 47 15.76 7.93 -3.83
N ALA A 48 14.72 8.68 -4.22
CA ALA A 48 13.35 8.29 -3.95
C ALA A 48 13.09 7.09 -4.87
N TRP A 49 13.42 5.89 -4.39
CA TRP A 49 12.86 4.69 -4.95
C TRP A 49 11.35 4.79 -4.71
N ALA A 50 10.56 4.54 -5.75
CA ALA A 50 9.12 4.46 -5.57
C ALA A 50 8.88 3.36 -4.54
N ALA A 51 8.44 3.76 -3.34
CA ALA A 51 8.03 2.81 -2.34
C ALA A 51 6.76 2.10 -2.84
N PRO A 52 6.50 0.87 -2.38
CA PRO A 52 5.23 0.21 -2.66
C PRO A 52 4.05 1.13 -2.31
N VAL A 53 3.09 1.26 -3.22
CA VAL A 53 1.93 2.14 -3.06
C VAL A 53 0.72 1.29 -2.70
N SER A 54 0.07 1.63 -1.59
CA SER A 54 -1.18 1.00 -1.18
C SER A 54 -2.39 1.69 -1.81
N TYR A 55 -3.35 0.88 -2.24
CA TYR A 55 -4.60 1.29 -2.85
C TYR A 55 -5.77 0.71 -2.07
N SER A 56 -6.86 1.47 -1.97
CA SER A 56 -8.15 1.00 -1.49
C SER A 56 -9.14 0.98 -2.64
N VAL A 57 -9.79 -0.17 -2.86
CA VAL A 57 -10.78 -0.36 -3.93
C VAL A 57 -11.93 0.60 -3.74
N ALA A 58 -12.24 1.36 -4.79
CA ALA A 58 -13.38 2.26 -4.81
C ALA A 58 -14.56 1.61 -5.53
N ASN A 59 -14.32 1.07 -6.74
CA ASN A 59 -15.33 0.38 -7.55
C ASN A 59 -14.73 -0.80 -8.31
N GLY A 60 -15.58 -1.75 -8.65
CA GLY A 60 -15.26 -2.89 -9.49
C GLY A 60 -16.43 -3.88 -9.56
N THR A 61 -16.15 -5.06 -10.09
CA THR A 61 -17.10 -6.17 -10.17
C THR A 61 -16.46 -7.49 -9.73
N VAL A 62 -17.27 -8.36 -9.16
CA VAL A 62 -16.94 -9.77 -8.92
C VAL A 62 -17.95 -10.63 -9.64
N ASP A 63 -17.47 -11.40 -10.60
CA ASP A 63 -18.26 -12.39 -11.33
C ASP A 63 -18.02 -13.77 -10.72
N LEU A 64 -19.05 -14.30 -10.07
CA LEU A 64 -19.06 -15.63 -9.49
C LEU A 64 -19.69 -16.63 -10.46
N SER A 65 -19.12 -17.82 -10.52
CA SER A 65 -19.63 -18.95 -11.28
C SER A 65 -19.57 -20.22 -10.45
N VAL A 66 -20.64 -21.00 -10.48
CA VAL A 66 -20.74 -22.31 -9.83
C VAL A 66 -20.59 -23.37 -10.90
N SER A 67 -19.62 -24.27 -10.73
CA SER A 67 -19.30 -25.35 -11.65
C SER A 67 -19.43 -26.71 -10.99
N VAL A 68 -19.94 -27.69 -11.73
CA VAL A 68 -19.97 -29.11 -11.31
C VAL A 68 -19.39 -29.93 -12.45
N GLY A 69 -18.31 -30.68 -12.18
CA GLY A 69 -17.65 -31.48 -13.22
C GLY A 69 -17.14 -30.67 -14.41
N GLY A 70 -16.87 -29.36 -14.23
CA GLY A 70 -16.43 -28.45 -15.29
C GLY A 70 -17.56 -27.74 -16.05
N VAL A 71 -18.83 -28.02 -15.74
CA VAL A 71 -19.98 -27.34 -16.35
C VAL A 71 -20.48 -26.25 -15.41
N ILE A 72 -20.59 -25.01 -15.91
CA ILE A 72 -21.20 -23.92 -15.14
C ILE A 72 -22.70 -24.14 -15.03
N ILE A 73 -23.19 -24.23 -13.79
CA ILE A 73 -24.59 -24.43 -13.46
C ILE A 73 -25.23 -23.22 -12.79
N GLY A 74 -24.46 -22.20 -12.41
CA GLY A 74 -24.98 -20.95 -11.86
C GLY A 74 -23.96 -19.83 -11.99
N SER A 75 -24.42 -18.57 -12.03
CA SER A 75 -23.55 -17.40 -12.14
C SER A 75 -24.20 -16.19 -11.50
N GLN A 76 -23.40 -15.32 -10.90
CA GLN A 76 -23.87 -14.05 -10.34
C GLN A 76 -22.78 -12.99 -10.44
N SER A 77 -23.16 -11.78 -10.84
CA SER A 77 -22.26 -10.61 -10.83
C SER A 77 -22.65 -9.70 -9.67
N THR A 78 -21.65 -9.23 -8.93
CA THR A 78 -21.84 -8.34 -7.78
C THR A 78 -20.85 -7.17 -7.82
N PRO A 79 -21.24 -5.99 -7.31
CA PRO A 79 -20.32 -4.87 -7.21
C PRO A 79 -19.21 -5.18 -6.21
N LEU A 80 -17.98 -4.79 -6.55
CA LEU A 80 -16.84 -4.78 -5.64
C LEU A 80 -16.63 -3.37 -5.09
N THR A 81 -16.79 -3.20 -3.79
CA THR A 81 -16.62 -1.91 -3.12
C THR A 81 -15.68 -1.96 -1.92
N ASN A 82 -15.10 -3.13 -1.62
CA ASN A 82 -14.25 -3.29 -0.45
C ASN A 82 -13.03 -4.16 -0.75
N GLY A 83 -11.87 -3.63 -0.42
CA GLY A 83 -10.60 -4.30 -0.60
C GLY A 83 -9.43 -3.32 -0.64
N ALA A 84 -8.23 -3.86 -0.54
CA ALA A 84 -6.99 -3.14 -0.62
C ALA A 84 -5.92 -3.99 -1.31
N PHE A 85 -4.94 -3.32 -1.90
CA PHE A 85 -3.79 -3.99 -2.48
C PHE A 85 -2.59 -3.04 -2.50
N THR A 86 -1.39 -3.61 -2.47
CA THR A 86 -0.14 -2.85 -2.48
C THR A 86 0.70 -3.28 -3.67
N ILE A 87 1.12 -2.29 -4.46
CA ILE A 87 1.88 -2.49 -5.70
C ILE A 87 3.25 -1.85 -5.57
N ASP A 88 4.29 -2.55 -5.99
CA ASP A 88 5.60 -1.97 -6.28
C ASP A 88 5.81 -1.95 -7.81
N ASP A 89 5.60 -0.79 -8.42
CA ASP A 89 5.80 -0.59 -9.86
C ASP A 89 7.28 -0.71 -10.27
N ALA A 90 8.22 -0.42 -9.37
CA ALA A 90 9.65 -0.51 -9.66
C ALA A 90 10.10 -1.98 -9.70
N ALA A 91 9.57 -2.80 -8.79
CA ALA A 91 9.77 -4.24 -8.78
C ALA A 91 8.81 -5.00 -9.71
N GLN A 92 7.78 -4.34 -10.26
CA GLN A 92 6.67 -4.95 -11.00
C GLN A 92 6.01 -6.10 -10.23
N SER A 93 5.74 -5.87 -8.94
CA SER A 93 5.13 -6.82 -8.03
C SER A 93 3.83 -6.30 -7.45
N LEU A 94 3.02 -7.26 -7.02
CA LEU A 94 1.95 -7.11 -6.04
C LEU A 94 2.47 -7.65 -4.71
N ASP A 95 2.57 -6.78 -3.72
CA ASP A 95 3.20 -7.09 -2.44
C ASP A 95 2.18 -7.53 -1.40
N ASP A 96 0.96 -6.98 -1.49
CA ASP A 96 -0.14 -7.31 -0.61
C ASP A 96 -1.48 -7.20 -1.32
N PHE A 97 -2.48 -7.93 -0.83
CA PHE A 97 -3.78 -8.06 -1.47
C PHE A 97 -4.83 -8.57 -0.49
N GLU A 98 -5.95 -7.88 -0.38
CA GLU A 98 -7.13 -8.30 0.38
C GLU A 98 -8.39 -7.80 -0.30
N ILE A 99 -9.31 -8.70 -0.63
CA ILE A 99 -10.62 -8.39 -1.20
C ILE A 99 -11.69 -9.06 -0.36
N THR A 100 -12.69 -8.28 0.05
CA THR A 100 -13.87 -8.80 0.75
C THR A 100 -15.09 -8.68 -0.14
N LEU A 101 -15.75 -9.81 -0.39
CA LEU A 101 -16.97 -9.85 -1.18
C LEU A 101 -18.14 -9.25 -0.41
N ALA A 102 -19.16 -8.80 -1.13
CA ALA A 102 -20.44 -8.48 -0.52
C ALA A 102 -21.01 -9.71 0.22
N PRO A 103 -21.68 -9.52 1.36
CA PRO A 103 -22.33 -10.63 2.05
C PRO A 103 -23.56 -11.13 1.29
N ASP A 104 -23.98 -12.36 1.60
CA ASP A 104 -25.23 -12.98 1.16
C ASP A 104 -25.46 -12.99 -0.37
N ILE A 105 -24.41 -13.29 -1.14
CA ILE A 105 -24.51 -13.40 -2.60
C ILE A 105 -25.19 -14.72 -2.98
N VAL A 106 -26.45 -14.62 -3.41
CA VAL A 106 -27.25 -15.78 -3.84
C VAL A 106 -27.02 -16.08 -5.31
N MET A 107 -26.72 -17.34 -5.63
CA MET A 107 -26.59 -17.89 -6.97
C MET A 107 -27.65 -18.97 -7.18
N SER A 108 -28.52 -18.79 -8.17
CA SER A 108 -29.47 -19.82 -8.59
C SER A 108 -28.79 -20.84 -9.50
N LEU A 109 -29.07 -22.12 -9.25
CA LEU A 109 -28.55 -23.23 -10.04
C LEU A 109 -29.57 -23.65 -11.11
N SER A 110 -29.10 -23.82 -12.33
CA SER A 110 -29.86 -24.34 -13.47
C SER A 110 -30.18 -25.84 -13.34
N ALA A 111 -29.42 -26.55 -12.50
CA ALA A 111 -29.67 -27.93 -12.11
C ALA A 111 -29.46 -28.05 -10.60
N THR A 112 -30.31 -28.83 -9.93
CA THR A 112 -30.15 -29.08 -8.49
C THR A 112 -28.86 -29.84 -8.22
N TYR A 113 -28.14 -29.48 -7.17
CA TYR A 113 -26.96 -30.19 -6.69
C TYR A 113 -27.20 -30.65 -5.26
N GLY A 114 -27.16 -31.96 -5.00
CA GLY A 114 -27.38 -32.50 -3.66
C GLY A 114 -28.78 -32.20 -3.09
N GLY A 115 -29.76 -31.93 -3.96
CA GLY A 115 -31.11 -31.48 -3.57
C GLY A 115 -31.27 -29.98 -3.32
N TYR A 116 -30.22 -29.17 -3.54
CA TYR A 116 -30.25 -27.71 -3.45
C TYR A 116 -30.33 -27.08 -4.83
N ASP A 117 -31.09 -25.99 -4.99
CA ASP A 117 -31.21 -25.22 -6.25
C ASP A 117 -30.58 -23.83 -6.14
N THR A 118 -30.04 -23.48 -4.97
CA THR A 118 -29.37 -22.22 -4.70
C THR A 118 -28.14 -22.44 -3.84
N VAL A 119 -27.10 -21.65 -4.11
CA VAL A 119 -25.90 -21.54 -3.29
C VAL A 119 -25.74 -20.09 -2.89
N THR A 120 -25.46 -19.84 -1.62
CA THR A 120 -25.23 -18.49 -1.09
C THR A 120 -23.81 -18.39 -0.56
N ILE A 121 -23.06 -17.39 -1.03
CA ILE A 121 -21.83 -16.97 -0.35
C ILE A 121 -22.25 -15.98 0.73
N GLN A 122 -22.28 -16.43 1.97
CA GLN A 122 -22.72 -15.60 3.11
C GLN A 122 -21.65 -14.56 3.45
N SER A 123 -20.38 -14.99 3.42
CA SER A 123 -19.22 -14.11 3.55
C SER A 123 -18.02 -14.73 2.84
N ALA A 124 -17.15 -13.90 2.28
CA ALA A 124 -15.87 -14.35 1.74
C ALA A 124 -14.86 -13.21 1.70
N THR A 125 -13.66 -13.48 2.21
CA THR A 125 -12.48 -12.63 2.09
C THR A 125 -11.36 -13.46 1.47
N LEU A 126 -10.78 -12.93 0.40
CA LEU A 126 -9.61 -13.45 -0.27
C LEU A 126 -8.43 -12.55 0.10
N SER A 127 -7.36 -13.10 0.66
CA SER A 127 -6.18 -12.32 1.05
C SER A 127 -4.88 -13.00 0.62
N SER A 128 -3.81 -12.23 0.55
CA SER A 128 -2.44 -12.72 0.69
C SER A 128 -2.32 -13.54 1.99
N ASP A 129 -1.56 -14.64 1.94
CA ASP A 129 -1.24 -15.45 3.13
C ASP A 129 0.24 -15.27 3.53
N SER A 130 0.65 -15.86 4.65
CA SER A 130 2.03 -15.84 5.12
C SER A 130 2.99 -16.33 4.03
N GLY A 131 3.97 -15.48 3.69
CA GLY A 131 4.93 -15.77 2.63
C GLY A 131 4.43 -15.49 1.21
N PHE A 132 3.30 -14.76 1.07
CA PHE A 132 2.84 -14.27 -0.22
C PHE A 132 3.95 -13.54 -0.98
N VAL A 133 4.13 -13.96 -2.22
CA VAL A 133 5.01 -13.32 -3.20
C VAL A 133 4.29 -13.28 -4.53
N SER A 134 4.66 -12.30 -5.34
CA SER A 134 4.22 -12.26 -6.72
C SER A 134 5.42 -12.29 -7.67
N GLN A 135 5.23 -12.92 -8.82
CA GLN A 135 6.23 -13.01 -9.88
C GLN A 135 5.66 -12.44 -11.16
N THR A 136 6.35 -11.46 -11.75
CA THR A 136 6.03 -10.95 -13.08
C THR A 136 6.23 -12.03 -14.14
N VAL A 137 5.19 -12.30 -14.92
CA VAL A 137 5.22 -13.27 -16.02
C VAL A 137 5.16 -12.63 -17.40
N GLY A 138 4.79 -11.35 -17.46
CA GLY A 138 4.76 -10.57 -18.68
C GLY A 138 4.68 -9.08 -18.37
N SER A 139 5.24 -8.26 -19.25
CA SER A 139 5.20 -6.81 -19.14
C SER A 139 5.04 -6.22 -20.52
N THR A 140 4.13 -5.26 -20.68
CA THR A 140 3.86 -4.59 -21.95
C THR A 140 3.47 -3.14 -21.66
N GLY A 141 4.33 -2.20 -22.08
CA GLY A 141 4.09 -0.78 -21.85
C GLY A 141 3.99 -0.45 -20.36
N SER A 142 2.87 0.17 -19.96
CA SER A 142 2.55 0.53 -18.57
C SER A 142 1.70 -0.51 -17.86
N THR A 143 1.72 -1.76 -18.33
CA THR A 143 0.95 -2.87 -17.75
C THR A 143 1.85 -4.08 -17.57
N TYR A 144 1.62 -4.84 -16.50
CA TYR A 144 2.34 -6.08 -16.25
C TYR A 144 1.42 -7.12 -15.63
N THR A 145 1.74 -8.38 -15.87
CA THR A 145 0.99 -9.53 -15.36
C THR A 145 1.83 -10.23 -14.31
N VAL A 146 1.24 -10.49 -13.15
CA VAL A 146 1.88 -11.20 -12.05
C VAL A 146 1.13 -12.47 -11.70
N LEU A 147 1.86 -13.48 -11.26
CA LEU A 147 1.32 -14.64 -10.55
C LEU A 147 1.58 -14.46 -9.05
N GLY A 148 0.52 -14.42 -8.24
CA GLY A 148 0.60 -14.25 -6.79
C GLY A 148 0.21 -15.51 -6.03
N SER A 149 0.98 -15.88 -5.01
CA SER A 149 0.75 -17.06 -4.15
C SER A 149 1.65 -17.00 -2.90
N PRO A 150 1.31 -17.65 -1.77
CA PRO A 150 0.02 -18.29 -1.43
C PRO A 150 -1.08 -17.27 -1.09
N LEU A 151 -2.32 -17.61 -1.44
CA LEU A 151 -3.51 -16.89 -0.99
C LEU A 151 -4.24 -17.67 0.11
N SER A 152 -5.00 -16.95 0.92
CA SER A 152 -5.95 -17.49 1.88
C SER A 152 -7.38 -17.09 1.48
N VAL A 153 -8.32 -18.02 1.65
CA VAL A 153 -9.75 -17.75 1.52
C VAL A 153 -10.38 -18.07 2.87
N SER A 154 -11.10 -17.09 3.42
CA SER A 154 -11.90 -17.27 4.63
C SER A 154 -13.33 -16.84 4.34
N GLY A 155 -14.31 -17.57 4.86
CA GLY A 155 -15.70 -17.26 4.59
C GLY A 155 -16.65 -18.40 4.91
N LEU A 156 -17.93 -18.13 4.68
CA LEU A 156 -19.04 -19.04 4.93
C LEU A 156 -19.92 -19.14 3.69
N TRP A 157 -20.43 -20.35 3.45
CA TRP A 157 -21.41 -20.62 2.41
C TRP A 157 -22.63 -21.35 2.96
N GLY A 158 -23.72 -21.25 2.21
CA GLY A 158 -24.96 -21.98 2.47
C GLY A 158 -25.63 -22.46 1.19
N GLY A 159 -26.63 -23.32 1.34
CA GLY A 159 -27.44 -23.85 0.25
C GLY A 159 -28.90 -23.95 0.67
N SER A 160 -29.80 -23.63 -0.25
CA SER A 160 -31.25 -23.75 -0.02
C SER A 160 -31.95 -24.40 -1.21
N ASN A 161 -33.20 -24.79 -1.00
CA ASN A 161 -34.06 -25.41 -2.01
C ASN A 161 -35.39 -24.66 -2.05
N SER A 162 -35.78 -24.14 -3.20
CA SER A 162 -37.07 -23.46 -3.39
C SER A 162 -38.26 -24.42 -3.55
N GLY A 163 -37.99 -25.70 -3.86
CA GLY A 163 -39.00 -26.68 -4.30
C GLY A 163 -39.44 -27.72 -3.26
N GLY A 164 -38.96 -27.72 -2.01
CA GLY A 164 -39.33 -28.80 -1.08
C GLY A 164 -38.66 -28.79 0.30
N PRO A 165 -38.81 -29.88 1.08
CA PRO A 165 -38.52 -29.95 2.51
C PRO A 165 -37.03 -30.10 2.88
N GLN A 166 -36.10 -29.97 1.93
CA GLN A 166 -34.67 -30.09 2.18
C GLN A 166 -34.24 -29.00 3.19
N PRO A 167 -33.61 -29.35 4.32
CA PRO A 167 -33.13 -28.35 5.27
C PRO A 167 -32.07 -27.46 4.62
N THR A 168 -32.20 -26.15 4.82
CA THR A 168 -31.17 -25.17 4.44
C THR A 168 -29.87 -25.51 5.16
N VAL A 169 -28.77 -25.45 4.43
CA VAL A 169 -27.41 -25.53 4.96
C VAL A 169 -26.90 -24.10 5.11
N THR A 170 -26.36 -23.76 6.27
CA THR A 170 -25.79 -22.43 6.55
C THR A 170 -24.47 -22.57 7.28
N ASP A 171 -23.68 -21.50 7.25
CA ASP A 171 -22.48 -21.30 8.05
C ASP A 171 -21.44 -22.39 7.86
N GLN A 172 -21.39 -22.94 6.64
CA GLN A 172 -20.41 -23.93 6.29
C GLN A 172 -19.11 -23.23 5.91
N PRO A 173 -17.98 -23.59 6.54
CA PRO A 173 -16.70 -22.99 6.21
C PRO A 173 -16.36 -23.20 4.74
N ILE A 174 -15.87 -22.13 4.12
CA ILE A 174 -15.24 -22.22 2.81
C ILE A 174 -13.84 -22.82 3.02
N THR A 175 -13.55 -23.96 2.39
CA THR A 175 -12.22 -24.58 2.47
C THR A 175 -11.65 -24.79 1.06
N TYR A 176 -10.47 -24.23 0.81
CA TYR A 176 -9.77 -24.40 -0.46
C TYR A 176 -8.26 -24.48 -0.25
N ALA A 177 -7.59 -25.34 -1.01
CA ALA A 177 -6.15 -25.47 -0.96
C ALA A 177 -5.49 -24.33 -1.74
N VAL A 178 -4.98 -23.34 -1.00
CA VAL A 178 -4.01 -22.30 -1.39
C VAL A 178 -4.12 -21.86 -2.86
N PRO A 179 -5.06 -20.96 -3.20
CA PRO A 179 -5.17 -20.47 -4.55
C PRO A 179 -3.94 -19.66 -4.95
N SER A 180 -3.61 -19.72 -6.25
CA SER A 180 -2.80 -18.70 -6.90
C SER A 180 -3.72 -17.79 -7.69
N MET A 181 -3.31 -16.56 -7.92
CA MET A 181 -4.01 -15.64 -8.82
C MET A 181 -3.10 -15.19 -9.94
N THR A 182 -3.70 -14.97 -11.11
CA THR A 182 -3.09 -14.18 -12.18
C THR A 182 -3.72 -12.80 -12.13
N ALA A 183 -2.89 -11.79 -11.85
CA ALA A 183 -3.30 -10.40 -11.79
C ALA A 183 -2.69 -9.62 -12.95
N ILE A 184 -3.50 -8.83 -13.66
CA ILE A 184 -3.01 -7.82 -14.60
C ILE A 184 -3.08 -6.48 -13.90
N ILE A 185 -1.94 -5.81 -13.79
CA ILE A 185 -1.79 -4.49 -13.17
C ILE A 185 -1.53 -3.48 -14.29
N GLY A 186 -2.32 -2.42 -14.34
CA GLY A 186 -2.18 -1.35 -15.33
C GLY A 186 -2.15 0.05 -14.74
N GLY A 187 -1.89 1.04 -15.60
CA GLY A 187 -1.81 2.44 -15.22
C GLY A 187 -3.11 2.98 -14.60
N SER A 188 -3.10 3.07 -13.26
CA SER A 188 -4.05 3.73 -12.36
C SER A 188 -5.53 3.31 -12.45
N PRO A 189 -5.99 2.46 -11.51
CA PRO A 189 -5.42 1.17 -11.14
C PRO A 189 -6.44 0.09 -11.51
N VAL A 190 -6.19 -0.58 -12.64
CA VAL A 190 -6.97 -1.75 -13.04
C VAL A 190 -6.25 -2.97 -12.49
N LEU A 191 -6.94 -3.74 -11.65
CA LEU A 191 -6.51 -5.06 -11.18
C LEU A 191 -7.54 -6.08 -11.68
N PHE A 192 -7.12 -6.95 -12.60
CA PHE A 192 -7.96 -8.04 -13.08
C PHE A 192 -7.43 -9.39 -12.61
N ILE A 193 -8.28 -10.15 -11.91
CA ILE A 193 -8.01 -11.50 -11.44
C ILE A 193 -8.87 -12.46 -12.25
N ASN A 194 -8.21 -13.25 -13.09
CA ASN A 194 -8.86 -14.08 -14.11
C ASN A 194 -9.65 -15.26 -13.54
N SER A 195 -9.19 -15.85 -12.43
CA SER A 195 -9.92 -16.91 -11.74
C SER A 195 -9.32 -17.18 -10.37
N VAL A 196 -10.14 -17.17 -9.33
CA VAL A 196 -9.83 -17.73 -8.02
C VAL A 196 -10.93 -18.71 -7.66
N THR A 197 -10.55 -19.94 -7.31
CA THR A 197 -11.52 -20.86 -6.73
C THR A 197 -11.76 -20.46 -5.29
N LEU A 198 -12.97 -20.02 -4.99
CA LEU A 198 -13.38 -19.64 -3.65
C LEU A 198 -13.72 -20.87 -2.82
N ASN A 199 -14.44 -21.84 -3.39
CA ASN A 199 -14.91 -23.01 -2.67
C ASN A 199 -14.80 -24.28 -3.53
N SER A 200 -14.56 -25.41 -2.88
CA SER A 200 -14.74 -26.74 -3.47
C SER A 200 -15.48 -27.61 -2.48
N LEU A 201 -16.79 -27.73 -2.67
CA LEU A 201 -17.62 -28.59 -1.86
C LEU A 201 -17.47 -30.04 -2.32
N ASP A 202 -17.05 -30.92 -1.42
CA ASP A 202 -17.13 -32.36 -1.68
C ASP A 202 -18.59 -32.76 -1.91
N GLY A 203 -18.87 -33.37 -3.06
CA GLY A 203 -20.18 -33.85 -3.44
C GLY A 203 -20.59 -35.16 -2.77
N THR A 204 -19.62 -35.91 -2.24
CA THR A 204 -19.88 -37.24 -1.68
C THR A 204 -20.94 -37.27 -0.56
N PRO A 205 -20.99 -36.31 0.39
CA PRO A 205 -22.03 -36.30 1.43
C PRO A 205 -23.44 -36.03 0.88
N PHE A 206 -23.52 -35.50 -0.33
CA PHE A 206 -24.76 -35.11 -1.00
C PHE A 206 -25.17 -36.09 -2.12
N GLY A 207 -24.44 -37.21 -2.26
CA GLY A 207 -24.69 -38.19 -3.32
C GLY A 207 -24.20 -37.77 -4.72
N GLU A 208 -23.40 -36.71 -4.80
CA GLU A 208 -22.85 -36.19 -6.03
C GLU A 208 -21.47 -36.78 -6.31
N SER A 209 -21.20 -37.09 -7.58
CA SER A 209 -19.92 -37.71 -8.00
C SER A 209 -18.82 -36.70 -8.31
N ALA A 210 -19.18 -35.43 -8.50
CA ALA A 210 -18.27 -34.33 -8.78
C ALA A 210 -18.45 -33.23 -7.74
N PRO A 211 -17.38 -32.53 -7.34
CA PRO A 211 -17.49 -31.42 -6.40
C PRO A 211 -18.17 -30.22 -7.05
N LEU A 212 -18.83 -29.42 -6.22
CA LEU A 212 -19.33 -28.10 -6.59
C LEU A 212 -18.25 -27.06 -6.31
N VAL A 213 -17.82 -26.38 -7.36
CA VAL A 213 -16.71 -25.44 -7.33
C VAL A 213 -17.24 -24.04 -7.58
N VAL A 214 -16.93 -23.11 -6.69
CA VAL A 214 -17.26 -21.68 -6.89
C VAL A 214 -16.01 -20.96 -7.35
N ILE A 215 -16.08 -20.34 -8.52
CA ILE A 215 -14.99 -19.59 -9.16
C ILE A 215 -15.36 -18.11 -9.15
N ALA A 216 -14.41 -17.25 -8.82
CA ALA A 216 -14.55 -15.81 -8.89
C ALA A 216 -13.58 -15.21 -9.91
N SER A 217 -14.10 -14.30 -10.74
CA SER A 217 -13.30 -13.35 -11.51
C SER A 217 -13.49 -11.98 -10.89
N ILE A 218 -12.40 -11.27 -10.60
CA ILE A 218 -12.46 -9.98 -9.91
C ILE A 218 -11.89 -8.92 -10.83
N ASN A 219 -12.63 -7.84 -11.04
CA ASN A 219 -12.19 -6.68 -11.79
C ASN A 219 -12.28 -5.43 -10.91
N VAL A 220 -11.15 -4.79 -10.64
CA VAL A 220 -11.10 -3.49 -9.97
C VAL A 220 -11.08 -2.41 -11.07
N ASP A 221 -12.15 -1.65 -11.18
CA ASP A 221 -12.26 -0.57 -12.15
C ASP A 221 -11.62 0.73 -11.65
N SER A 222 -11.66 0.96 -10.33
CA SER A 222 -11.00 2.11 -9.72
C SER A 222 -10.58 1.84 -8.28
N ALA A 223 -9.45 2.44 -7.90
CA ALA A 223 -8.95 2.44 -6.53
C ALA A 223 -8.34 3.80 -6.20
N THR A 224 -8.28 4.12 -4.91
CA THR A 224 -7.72 5.36 -4.38
C THR A 224 -6.42 5.08 -3.67
N VAL A 225 -5.42 5.95 -3.84
CA VAL A 225 -4.14 5.83 -3.13
C VAL A 225 -4.37 6.09 -1.65
N VAL A 226 -3.90 5.17 -0.80
CA VAL A 226 -3.90 5.32 0.66
C VAL A 226 -2.62 6.05 1.06
N PRO A 227 -2.69 7.28 1.62
CA PRO A 227 -1.49 8.02 1.97
C PRO A 227 -0.70 7.34 3.09
N GLU A 228 0.61 7.20 2.90
CA GLU A 228 1.48 6.76 3.99
C GLU A 228 1.51 7.81 5.12
N PRO A 229 1.47 7.37 6.40
CA PRO A 229 1.48 8.28 7.55
C PRO A 229 2.69 9.24 7.56
N THR A 230 3.84 8.78 7.07
CA THR A 230 5.10 9.53 6.98
C THR A 230 5.05 10.66 5.95
N THR A 231 4.42 10.41 4.81
CA THR A 231 4.24 11.40 3.74
C THR A 231 3.31 12.52 4.21
N ALA A 232 2.22 12.18 4.91
CA ALA A 232 1.34 13.15 5.53
C ALA A 232 2.05 14.00 6.60
N LEU A 233 2.90 13.36 7.42
CA LEU A 233 3.69 14.05 8.45
C LEU A 233 4.70 15.02 7.84
N LEU A 234 5.46 14.62 6.81
CA LEU A 234 6.43 15.48 6.13
C LEU A 234 5.77 16.66 5.44
N LEU A 235 4.64 16.44 4.78
CA LEU A 235 3.84 17.51 4.19
C LEU A 235 3.35 18.48 5.28
N GLY A 236 2.84 17.94 6.40
CA GLY A 236 2.41 18.72 7.56
C GLY A 236 3.53 19.57 8.15
N LEU A 237 4.71 18.97 8.39
CA LEU A 237 5.91 19.68 8.86
C LEU A 237 6.39 20.73 7.87
N GLY A 238 6.33 20.44 6.57
CA GLY A 238 6.66 21.39 5.50
C GLY A 238 5.74 22.62 5.52
N LEU A 239 4.44 22.41 5.65
CA LEU A 239 3.45 23.49 5.74
C LEU A 239 3.60 24.30 7.05
N LEU A 240 3.89 23.64 8.18
CA LEU A 240 4.21 24.32 9.44
C LEU A 240 5.49 25.16 9.33
N GLY A 241 6.53 24.66 8.66
CA GLY A 241 7.76 25.41 8.39
C GLY A 241 7.52 26.64 7.50
N LEU A 242 6.73 26.48 6.43
CA LEU A 242 6.36 27.57 5.53
C LEU A 242 5.51 28.65 6.22
N SER A 243 4.53 28.26 7.02
CA SER A 243 3.68 29.20 7.76
C SER A 243 4.45 29.96 8.85
N ALA A 244 5.39 29.31 9.55
CA ALA A 244 6.29 29.97 10.48
C ALA A 244 7.22 30.99 9.78
N LYS A 245 7.74 30.65 8.59
CA LYS A 245 8.56 31.55 7.78
C LYS A 245 7.78 32.78 7.30
N GLN A 246 6.53 32.61 6.87
CA GLN A 246 5.65 33.71 6.46
C GLN A 246 5.27 34.64 7.63
N ARG A 247 5.00 34.09 8.83
CA ARG A 247 4.76 34.92 10.03
C ARG A 247 5.96 35.79 10.37
N ARG A 248 7.17 35.22 10.27
CA ARG A 248 8.42 35.94 10.58
C ARG A 248 8.75 37.06 9.60
N THR A 249 8.30 36.94 8.34
CA THR A 249 8.47 37.99 7.31
C THR A 249 7.40 39.09 7.40
N ARG A 250 6.22 38.80 7.97
CA ARG A 250 5.19 39.81 8.23
C ARG A 250 5.39 40.60 9.53
N SER A 251 6.12 40.07 10.51
CA SER A 251 6.41 40.77 11.76
C SER A 251 7.62 41.73 11.68
N SER A 252 8.20 41.91 10.50
CA SER A 252 9.36 42.77 10.25
C SER A 252 9.06 43.97 9.31
N LEU A 253 7.77 44.26 9.10
CA LEU A 253 7.24 45.46 8.48
C LEU A 253 6.50 46.27 9.56
#